data_AF-A0A2G9UT72-F1
#
_entry.id   AF-A0A2G9UT72-F1
#
_cell.length_a   1.000
_cell.length_b   1.000
_cell.length_c   1.000
_cell.angle_alpha   90.00
_cell.angle_beta   90.00
_cell.angle_gamma   90.00
#
_symmetry.space_group_name_H-M   'P 1'
#
loop_
_entity.id
_entity.type
_entity.pdbx_description
1 polymer ?
#
loop_
_entity_poly.entity_id
_entity_poly.type
_entity_poly.pdbx_seq_one_letter_code
_entity_poly.pdbx_strand_id
1 'polypeptide(L)' 'MERIIESGKVRVTVDIGNKIKFTGMGRNYRIAKTTAAKRALKYLKSLEEQKLREAERNVTVTN' A
#
# COMPACT_ATOMS: atom_id res chain seq x y z
N MET A 1 -9.07 -5.27 -12.79
CA MET A 1 -9.97 -4.16 -12.42
C MET A 1 -11.34 -4.77 -12.29
N GLU A 2 -11.97 -4.65 -11.14
CA GLU A 2 -13.33 -5.15 -10.91
C GLU A 2 -14.27 -3.96 -10.82
N ARG A 3 -15.38 -4.01 -11.56
CA ARG A 3 -16.47 -3.05 -11.41
C ARG A 3 -17.54 -3.66 -10.53
N ILE A 4 -17.80 -3.04 -9.39
CA ILE A 4 -18.88 -3.44 -8.50
C ILE A 4 -20.14 -2.72 -8.99
N ILE A 5 -20.96 -3.45 -9.75
CA ILE A 5 -22.15 -2.91 -10.44
C ILE A 5 -23.15 -2.34 -9.42
N GLU A 6 -23.33 -2.99 -8.27
CA GLU A 6 -24.24 -2.56 -7.20
C GLU A 6 -23.90 -1.20 -6.59
N SER A 7 -22.62 -0.80 -6.59
CA SER A 7 -22.20 0.47 -5.97
C SER A 7 -21.69 1.50 -6.98
N GLY A 8 -21.64 1.16 -8.27
CA GLY A 8 -21.02 1.97 -9.31
C GLY A 8 -19.53 2.24 -9.07
N LYS A 9 -18.88 1.50 -8.14
CA LYS A 9 -17.49 1.70 -7.76
C LYS A 9 -16.57 0.78 -8.55
N VAL A 10 -15.41 1.30 -8.89
CA VAL A 10 -14.29 0.56 -9.46
C VAL A 10 -13.34 0.17 -8.35
N ARG A 11 -12.98 -1.11 -8.30
CA ARG A 11 -11.89 -1.64 -7.49
C ARG A 11 -10.69 -1.97 -8.38
N VAL A 12 -9.53 -1.45 -8.02
CA VAL A 12 -8.25 -1.71 -8.69
C VAL A 12 -7.30 -2.30 -7.66
N THR A 13 -6.73 -3.45 -7.99
CA THR A 13 -5.63 -4.05 -7.25
C THR A 13 -4.36 -3.79 -8.03
N VAL A 14 -3.34 -3.28 -7.36
CA VAL A 14 -2.02 -3.02 -7.91
C VAL A 14 -1.03 -3.89 -7.16
N ASP A 15 -0.26 -4.69 -7.88
CA ASP A 15 0.78 -5.54 -7.30
C ASP A 15 2.13 -4.82 -7.36
N ILE A 16 2.89 -4.88 -6.27
CA ILE A 16 4.26 -4.36 -6.22
C ILE A 16 5.20 -5.56 -6.11
N GLY A 17 5.74 -5.96 -7.27
CA GLY A 17 6.51 -7.19 -7.41
C GLY A 17 5.65 -8.43 -7.15
N ASN A 18 6.25 -9.48 -6.55
CA ASN A 18 5.56 -10.73 -6.21
C ASN A 18 5.19 -10.84 -4.71
N LYS A 19 5.25 -9.73 -3.95
CA LYS A 19 5.17 -9.78 -2.48
C LYS A 19 3.93 -9.09 -1.92
N ILE A 20 3.47 -7.97 -2.50
CA ILE A 20 2.47 -7.12 -1.84
C ILE A 20 1.47 -6.52 -2.81
N LYS A 21 0.19 -6.80 -2.53
CA LYS A 21 -0.96 -6.31 -3.29
C LYS A 21 -1.65 -5.16 -2.56
N PHE A 22 -1.85 -4.05 -3.26
CA PHE A 22 -2.57 -2.88 -2.76
C PHE A 22 -3.89 -2.69 -3.50
N THR A 23 -4.98 -2.60 -2.76
CA THR A 23 -6.31 -2.36 -3.33
C THR A 23 -6.72 -0.90 -3.14
N GLY A 24 -7.31 -0.32 -4.18
CA GLY A 24 -7.88 1.01 -4.21
C GLY A 24 -9.26 0.99 -4.83
N MET A 25 -10.21 1.71 -4.22
CA MET A 25 -11.57 1.86 -4.74
C MET A 25 -11.83 3.31 -5.12
N GLY A 26 -12.67 3.52 -6.13
CA GLY A 26 -13.05 4.86 -6.60
C GLY A 26 -14.25 4.85 -7.53
N ARG A 27 -14.81 6.03 -7.79
CA ARG A 27 -15.92 6.19 -8.76
C ARG A 27 -15.48 5.93 -10.20
N ASN A 28 -14.17 6.04 -10.47
CA ASN A 28 -13.56 5.78 -11.76
C ASN A 28 -12.18 5.12 -11.59
N TYR A 29 -11.62 4.61 -12.69
CA TYR A 29 -10.32 3.95 -12.68
C TYR A 29 -9.19 4.87 -12.19
N ARG A 30 -9.20 6.15 -12.58
CA ARG A 30 -8.17 7.13 -12.19
C ARG A 30 -8.10 7.30 -10.67
N ILE A 31 -9.23 7.51 -10.00
CA ILE A 31 -9.29 7.62 -8.54
C ILE A 31 -8.86 6.31 -7.89
N ALA A 32 -9.35 5.16 -8.39
CA ALA A 32 -8.99 3.86 -7.82
C ALA A 32 -7.48 3.58 -7.93
N LYS A 33 -6.86 3.91 -9.08
CA LYS A 33 -5.41 3.78 -9.31
C LYS A 33 -4.61 4.69 -8.38
N THR A 34 -4.99 5.96 -8.27
CA THR A 34 -4.33 6.91 -7.36
C THR A 34 -4.46 6.48 -5.90
N THR A 35 -5.63 5.99 -5.49
CA THR A 35 -5.84 5.48 -4.12
C THR A 35 -4.96 4.27 -3.83
N ALA A 36 -4.86 3.32 -4.76
CA ALA A 36 -3.99 2.17 -4.61
C ALA A 36 -2.50 2.58 -4.54
N ALA A 37 -2.06 3.47 -5.43
CA ALA A 37 -0.70 4.00 -5.43
C ALA A 37 -0.36 4.81 -4.16
N LYS A 38 -1.30 5.59 -3.64
CA LYS A 38 -1.12 6.33 -2.38
C LYS A 38 -0.94 5.39 -1.19
N ARG A 39 -1.71 4.30 -1.15
CA ARG A 39 -1.57 3.24 -0.12
C ARG A 39 -0.20 2.56 -0.20
N ALA A 40 0.24 2.23 -1.41
CA ALA A 40 1.55 1.68 -1.68
C ALA A 40 2.70 2.58 -1.16
N LEU A 41 2.70 3.86 -1.53
CA LEU A 41 3.74 4.79 -1.11
C LEU A 41 3.75 5.00 0.41
N LYS A 42 2.57 5.07 1.04
CA LYS A 42 2.48 5.18 2.51
C LYS A 42 3.08 3.95 3.21
N TYR A 43 2.84 2.77 2.67
CA TYR A 43 3.39 1.53 3.19
C TYR A 43 4.92 1.46 3.05
N LEU A 44 5.47 1.91 1.92
CA LEU A 44 6.92 1.99 1.73
C LEU A 44 7.59 2.92 2.76
N LYS A 45 6.99 4.08 3.05
CA LYS A 45 7.48 4.99 4.09
C LYS A 45 7.45 4.35 5.48
N SER A 46 6.36 3.69 5.84
CA SER A 46 6.28 3.01 7.14
C SER A 46 7.29 1.86 7.28
N LEU A 47 7.59 1.16 6.19
CA LEU A 47 8.63 0.11 6.19
C LEU A 47 10.02 0.70 6.45
N GLU A 48 10.31 1.86 5.87
CA GLU A 48 11.59 2.55 6.08
C GLU A 48 11.74 3.02 7.54
N GLU A 49 10.68 3.59 8.12
CA GLU A 49 10.66 3.95 9.55
C GLU A 49 10.78 2.73 10.47
N GLN A 50 10.14 1.61 10.13
CA GLN A 50 10.26 0.37 10.90
C GLN A 50 11.68 -0.18 10.88
N LYS A 51 12.32 -0.21 9.71
CA LYS A 51 13.73 -0.63 9.60
C LYS A 51 14.67 0.22 10.44
N LEU A 52 14.44 1.53 10.47
CA LEU A 52 15.25 2.45 11.29
C LEU A 52 15.09 2.15 12.78
N ARG A 53 13.84 1.96 13.26
CA ARG A 53 13.59 1.59 14.66
C ARG A 53 14.13 0.20 15.02
N GLU A 54 14.03 -0.77 14.11
CA GLU A 54 14.61 -2.10 14.31
C GLU A 54 16.13 -2.05 14.39
N ALA A 55 16.78 -1.21 13.57
CA ALA A 55 18.22 -0.98 13.66
C ALA A 55 18.61 -0.35 15.01
N GLU A 56 17.88 0.65 15.47
CA GLU A 56 18.11 1.28 16.78
C GLU A 56 17.91 0.30 17.95
N ARG A 57 16.89 -0.56 17.86
CA ARG A 57 16.61 -1.58 18.87
C ARG A 57 17.67 -2.67 18.91
N ASN A 58 18.17 -3.11 17.75
CA ASN A 58 19.23 -4.11 17.70
C ASN A 58 20.55 -3.57 18.29
N VAL A 59 20.85 -2.29 18.10
CA VAL A 59 22.02 -1.64 18.72
C VAL A 59 21.89 -1.61 20.25
N THR A 60 20.71 -1.35 20.80
CA THR A 60 20.52 -1.28 22.27
C THR A 60 20.58 -2.64 22.96
N VAL A 61 20.25 -3.73 22.27
CA VAL A 61 20.28 -5.09 22.83
C VAL A 61 21.71 -5.67 22.86
N THR A 62 22.66 -5.06 22.15
CA THR A 62 24.03 -5.58 22.00
C THR A 62 25.03 -4.95 22.98
N ASN A 63 24.61 -4.02 23.85
CA ASN A 63 25.45 -3.40 24.89
C ASN A 63 25.12 -3.92 26.30
#